data_AF-A0A428TDN2-F1
#
_entry.id   AF-A0A428TDN2-F1
#
_cell.length_a   1.000
_cell.length_b   1.000
_cell.length_c   1.000
_cell.angle_alpha   90.00
_cell.angle_beta   90.00
_cell.angle_gamma   90.00
#
_symmetry.space_group_name_H-M   'P 1'
#
loop_
_entity.id
_entity.type
_entity.pdbx_description
1 polymer ?
#
loop_
_entity_poly.entity_id
_entity_poly.type
_entity_poly.pdbx_seq_one_letter_code
_entity_poly.pdbx_strand_id
1 'polypeptide(L)'
;MYFADYHHPELIEDLWWGEIEATYTAEETGDFEFELYVFGTARLYVDGELLIDNETVQRPGGSFFNVGTVEETCVKSVVAGQSHQIKILFASGAASKLKNADGVVSFGSGGVRIGGAMVIDADQEIQRAVELASSVDQVVLFVGLNSDFEQERHDRPHMDLPGRSDDLVSAVARANPRTVVVVQSGTPVNMPWASSVAAVVQAWYGGNELGAAIADMLFDDANPSGKPPLSFPLRVEDNPAYLNYSSERGRMLYGEDIYVGYRFDETTKKPVHWSFGWGLSYTSFSLSGLKVSDNAGDSQLRVEVAVRNTGDVDGAEVVQVYVSQRFCVEKKYATSFWDESRHQWTEEAGVYDVWVGASGSGDLLQGSCTVDSTRWWSGL
;
A
#
# COMPACT_ATOMS: atom_id res chain seq x y z
N MET A 1 -23.50 8.16 6.52
CA MET A 1 -23.67 8.76 7.86
C MET A 1 -23.09 7.80 8.89
N TYR A 2 -22.17 8.29 9.72
CA TYR A 2 -21.56 7.49 10.78
C TYR A 2 -22.03 8.03 12.13
N PHE A 3 -22.65 7.18 12.94
CA PHE A 3 -23.30 7.57 14.20
C PHE A 3 -22.55 7.07 15.44
N ALA A 4 -21.31 6.58 15.30
CA ALA A 4 -20.54 6.04 16.43
C ALA A 4 -20.45 7.01 17.62
N ASP A 5 -20.30 8.31 17.35
CA ASP A 5 -20.23 9.38 18.36
C ASP A 5 -21.56 10.15 18.52
N TYR A 6 -22.65 9.64 17.93
CA TYR A 6 -23.94 10.29 18.05
C TYR A 6 -24.48 10.14 19.47
N HIS A 7 -24.85 11.27 20.06
CA HIS A 7 -25.43 11.34 21.39
C HIS A 7 -26.62 12.29 21.40
N HIS A 8 -27.71 11.85 22.02
CA HIS A 8 -28.87 12.69 22.29
C HIS A 8 -29.30 12.50 23.75
N PRO A 9 -29.55 13.57 24.53
CA PRO A 9 -29.88 13.45 25.96
C PRO A 9 -31.11 12.60 26.28
N GLU A 10 -32.04 12.46 25.33
CA GLU A 10 -33.25 11.65 25.48
C GLU A 10 -33.05 10.18 25.07
N LEU A 11 -31.94 9.84 24.40
CA LEU A 11 -31.60 8.46 24.06
C LEU A 11 -30.82 7.85 25.23
N ILE A 12 -31.55 7.15 26.09
CA ILE A 12 -31.00 6.49 27.30
C ILE A 12 -30.55 5.03 27.05
N GLU A 13 -30.77 4.52 25.84
CA GLU A 13 -30.39 3.18 25.40
C GLU A 13 -29.64 3.24 24.06
N ASP A 14 -28.80 2.25 23.80
CA ASP A 14 -28.09 2.12 22.51
C ASP A 14 -29.04 1.78 21.35
N LEU A 15 -30.26 1.28 21.65
CA LEU A 15 -31.30 0.98 20.68
C LEU A 15 -32.12 2.22 20.36
N TRP A 16 -32.00 2.71 19.13
CA TRP A 16 -32.81 3.80 18.62
C TRP A 16 -32.99 3.65 17.11
N TRP A 17 -33.93 4.40 16.55
CA TRP A 17 -34.22 4.41 15.12
C TRP A 17 -34.39 5.84 14.63
N GLY A 18 -34.19 6.00 13.33
CA GLY A 18 -34.31 7.29 12.66
C GLY A 18 -34.82 7.11 11.25
N GLU A 19 -35.47 8.16 10.76
CA GLU A 19 -35.84 8.29 9.37
C GLU A 19 -34.93 9.33 8.72
N ILE A 20 -34.30 8.95 7.60
CA ILE A 20 -33.47 9.85 6.80
C ILE A 20 -34.20 10.09 5.49
N GLU A 21 -34.53 11.34 5.21
CA GLU A 21 -35.18 11.76 3.98
C GLU A 21 -34.22 12.58 3.12
N ALA A 22 -34.24 12.35 1.81
CA ALA A 22 -33.50 13.13 0.84
C ALA A 22 -34.28 13.21 -0.48
N THR A 23 -33.93 14.16 -1.33
CA THR A 23 -34.44 14.23 -2.70
C THR A 23 -33.25 14.15 -3.67
N TYR A 24 -33.30 13.18 -4.58
CA TYR A 24 -32.33 13.04 -5.66
C TYR A 24 -32.96 13.53 -6.96
N THR A 25 -32.32 14.44 -7.68
CA THR A 25 -32.77 14.86 -9.02
C THR A 25 -31.79 14.31 -10.03
N ALA A 26 -32.25 13.43 -10.92
CA ALA A 26 -31.38 12.78 -11.89
C ALA A 26 -30.86 13.81 -12.91
N GLU A 27 -29.56 13.83 -13.13
CA GLU A 27 -28.93 14.71 -14.14
C GLU A 27 -29.05 14.12 -15.55
N GLU A 28 -29.11 12.79 -15.64
CA GLU A 28 -29.15 12.03 -16.88
C GLU A 28 -30.29 11.00 -16.87
N THR A 29 -30.71 10.57 -18.06
CA THR A 29 -31.71 9.50 -18.23
C THR A 29 -31.00 8.18 -18.43
N GLY A 30 -31.38 7.16 -17.67
CA GLY A 30 -30.82 5.81 -17.78
C GLY A 30 -31.08 4.99 -16.53
N ASP A 31 -30.36 3.88 -16.39
CA ASP A 31 -30.45 3.03 -15.22
C ASP A 31 -29.51 3.53 -14.13
N PHE A 32 -30.03 3.74 -12.92
CA PHE A 32 -29.27 4.13 -11.75
C PHE A 32 -29.25 2.99 -10.74
N GLU A 33 -28.06 2.56 -10.34
CA GLU A 33 -27.87 1.57 -9.29
C GLU A 33 -27.81 2.28 -7.94
N PHE A 34 -28.83 2.06 -7.10
CA PHE A 34 -28.82 2.51 -5.71
C PHE A 34 -28.08 1.49 -4.84
N GLU A 35 -27.34 1.97 -3.84
CA GLU A 35 -26.61 1.11 -2.89
C GLU A 35 -27.00 1.43 -1.44
N LEU A 36 -26.99 0.39 -0.58
CA LEU A 36 -27.22 0.52 0.85
C LEU A 36 -26.42 -0.52 1.65
N TYR A 37 -25.65 -0.04 2.62
CA TYR A 37 -25.07 -0.89 3.67
C TYR A 37 -25.10 -0.22 5.04
N VAL A 38 -25.09 -1.04 6.08
CA VAL A 38 -25.44 -0.62 7.43
C VAL A 38 -24.64 -1.38 8.49
N PHE A 39 -24.27 -0.70 9.56
CA PHE A 39 -24.04 -1.30 10.87
C PHE A 39 -25.22 -0.91 11.77
N GLY A 40 -26.12 -1.87 12.01
CA GLY A 40 -27.49 -1.64 12.49
C GLY A 40 -28.46 -2.37 11.58
N THR A 41 -29.62 -1.79 11.28
CA THR A 41 -30.53 -2.27 10.22
C THR A 41 -31.01 -1.12 9.35
N ALA A 42 -31.25 -1.35 8.06
CA ALA A 42 -31.77 -0.29 7.19
C ALA A 42 -32.69 -0.82 6.08
N ARG A 43 -33.69 -0.01 5.70
CA ARG A 43 -34.48 -0.19 4.48
C ARG A 43 -34.45 1.09 3.64
N LEU A 44 -34.19 0.97 2.34
CA LEU A 44 -34.20 2.07 1.39
C LEU A 44 -35.48 2.05 0.56
N TYR A 45 -36.18 3.18 0.59
CA TYR A 45 -37.35 3.46 -0.24
C TYR A 45 -37.04 4.58 -1.24
N VAL A 46 -37.51 4.42 -2.47
CA VAL A 46 -37.47 5.47 -3.51
C VAL A 46 -38.85 5.65 -4.09
N ASP A 47 -39.41 6.86 -3.98
CA ASP A 47 -40.78 7.20 -4.36
C ASP A 47 -41.84 6.33 -3.66
N GLY A 48 -41.56 5.96 -2.40
CA GLY A 48 -42.43 5.11 -1.57
C GLY A 48 -42.33 3.60 -1.87
N GLU A 49 -41.56 3.20 -2.88
CA GLU A 49 -41.27 1.80 -3.21
C GLU A 49 -40.04 1.31 -2.43
N LEU A 50 -40.13 0.16 -1.78
CA LEU A 50 -38.98 -0.49 -1.12
C LEU A 50 -38.03 -1.04 -2.19
N LEU A 51 -36.85 -0.44 -2.34
CA LEU A 51 -35.82 -0.93 -3.26
C LEU A 51 -34.86 -1.92 -2.59
N ILE A 52 -34.40 -1.62 -1.38
CA ILE A 52 -33.39 -2.43 -0.69
C ILE A 52 -33.83 -2.71 0.74
N ASP A 53 -33.90 -3.99 1.09
CA ASP A 53 -34.16 -4.47 2.45
C ASP A 53 -32.87 -5.04 3.05
N ASN A 54 -32.19 -4.23 3.86
CA ASN A 54 -31.02 -4.61 4.64
C ASN A 54 -31.36 -4.65 6.15
N GLU A 55 -32.60 -5.05 6.46
CA GLU A 55 -33.12 -5.27 7.80
C GLU A 55 -33.55 -6.72 7.99
N THR A 56 -34.33 -7.28 7.07
CA THR A 56 -34.94 -8.62 7.24
C THR A 56 -33.91 -9.73 7.10
N VAL A 57 -33.07 -9.65 6.07
CA VAL A 57 -31.99 -10.61 5.80
C VAL A 57 -30.70 -9.83 5.64
N GLN A 58 -29.82 -9.91 6.64
CA GLN A 58 -28.53 -9.24 6.62
C GLN A 58 -27.42 -10.22 6.26
N ARG A 59 -26.53 -9.78 5.38
CA ARG A 59 -25.30 -10.52 5.03
C ARG A 59 -24.10 -9.77 5.60
N PRO A 60 -23.23 -10.40 6.42
CA PRO A 60 -22.06 -9.73 6.98
C PRO A 60 -21.08 -9.36 5.86
N GLY A 61 -20.48 -8.17 5.95
CA GLY A 61 -19.53 -7.67 4.96
C GLY A 61 -18.46 -6.77 5.55
N GLY A 62 -17.62 -6.19 4.68
CA GLY A 62 -16.46 -5.40 5.09
C GLY A 62 -16.75 -3.98 5.60
N SER A 63 -18.00 -3.52 5.53
CA SER A 63 -18.36 -2.15 5.87
C SER A 63 -18.26 -1.86 7.36
N PHE A 64 -18.10 -0.56 7.70
CA PHE A 64 -17.95 -0.08 9.07
C PHE A 64 -16.90 -0.87 9.84
N PHE A 65 -15.70 -0.99 9.25
CA PHE A 65 -14.62 -1.81 9.78
C PHE A 65 -15.11 -3.27 9.99
N ASN A 66 -15.62 -4.00 9.01
CA ASN A 66 -16.09 -5.41 9.19
C ASN A 66 -17.13 -5.65 10.33
N VAL A 67 -17.91 -4.65 10.78
CA VAL A 67 -19.09 -4.91 11.66
C VAL A 67 -20.43 -4.67 10.97
N GLY A 68 -20.41 -4.11 9.76
CA GLY A 68 -21.60 -3.87 8.96
C GLY A 68 -21.91 -5.01 8.00
N THR A 69 -22.86 -4.72 7.12
CA THR A 69 -23.31 -5.64 6.08
C THR A 69 -22.45 -5.54 4.82
N VAL A 70 -22.62 -6.47 3.90
CA VAL A 70 -22.26 -6.23 2.49
C VAL A 70 -23.07 -5.04 1.95
N GLU A 71 -22.59 -4.51 0.84
CA GLU A 71 -23.37 -3.62 0.01
C GLU A 71 -24.48 -4.41 -0.69
N GLU A 72 -25.71 -3.94 -0.52
CA GLU A 72 -26.85 -4.38 -1.28
C GLU A 72 -27.14 -3.31 -2.34
N THR A 73 -27.44 -3.74 -3.57
CA THR A 73 -27.74 -2.82 -4.68
C THR A 73 -29.09 -3.12 -5.33
N CYS A 74 -29.70 -2.09 -5.93
CA CYS A 74 -30.91 -2.23 -6.74
C CYS A 74 -30.93 -1.18 -7.86
N VAL A 75 -31.22 -1.63 -9.08
CA VAL A 75 -31.29 -0.75 -10.25
C VAL A 75 -32.71 -0.22 -10.45
N LYS A 76 -32.83 1.09 -10.68
CA LYS A 76 -34.09 1.76 -11.08
C LYS A 76 -33.80 2.74 -12.20
N SER A 77 -34.63 2.73 -13.24
CA SER A 77 -34.52 3.70 -14.33
C SER A 77 -34.94 5.09 -13.85
N VAL A 78 -34.13 6.09 -14.16
CA VAL A 78 -34.34 7.50 -13.84
C VAL A 78 -34.39 8.33 -15.12
N VAL A 79 -35.00 9.52 -15.04
CA VAL A 79 -35.14 10.44 -16.17
C VAL A 79 -34.55 11.79 -15.78
N ALA A 80 -33.70 12.35 -16.66
CA ALA A 80 -33.07 13.64 -16.45
C ALA A 80 -34.09 14.73 -16.05
N GLY A 81 -33.79 15.46 -14.98
CA GLY A 81 -34.62 16.51 -14.40
C GLY A 81 -35.77 16.01 -13.51
N GLN A 82 -36.02 14.70 -13.41
CA GLN A 82 -37.01 14.17 -12.47
C GLN A 82 -36.40 14.02 -11.07
N SER A 83 -37.15 14.44 -10.07
CA SER A 83 -36.80 14.28 -8.66
C SER A 83 -37.44 13.04 -8.06
N HIS A 84 -36.64 12.24 -7.36
CA HIS A 84 -37.02 11.03 -6.66
C HIS A 84 -36.90 11.24 -5.15
N GLN A 85 -37.92 10.84 -4.39
CA GLN A 85 -37.94 10.93 -2.94
C GLN A 85 -37.25 9.71 -2.33
N ILE A 86 -36.14 9.93 -1.63
CA ILE A 86 -35.36 8.91 -0.94
C ILE A 86 -35.77 8.91 0.53
N LYS A 87 -36.10 7.73 1.05
CA LYS A 87 -36.38 7.52 2.48
C LYS A 87 -35.63 6.29 2.98
N ILE A 88 -34.86 6.45 4.05
CA ILE A 88 -34.18 5.35 4.74
C ILE A 88 -34.78 5.21 6.13
N LEU A 89 -35.26 4.01 6.45
CA LEU A 89 -35.58 3.62 7.82
C LEU A 89 -34.36 2.95 8.42
N PHE A 90 -33.70 3.61 9.37
CA PHE A 90 -32.48 3.12 10.03
C PHE A 90 -32.79 2.76 11.49
N ALA A 91 -32.17 1.68 11.98
CA ALA A 91 -32.05 1.42 13.41
C ALA A 91 -30.59 1.14 13.77
N SER A 92 -30.21 1.58 14.97
CA SER A 92 -28.83 1.60 15.47
C SER A 92 -28.17 0.22 15.52
N GLY A 93 -26.86 0.18 15.77
CA GLY A 93 -26.06 -1.04 15.91
C GLY A 93 -26.70 -2.11 16.81
N ALA A 94 -27.40 -1.70 17.88
CA ALA A 94 -28.12 -2.60 18.79
C ALA A 94 -29.27 -3.38 18.13
N ALA A 95 -29.82 -2.89 17.02
CA ALA A 95 -30.85 -3.56 16.24
C ALA A 95 -30.28 -4.60 15.24
N SER A 96 -28.96 -4.61 15.02
CA SER A 96 -28.31 -5.50 14.05
C SER A 96 -28.64 -6.97 14.33
N LYS A 97 -28.90 -7.73 13.26
CA LYS A 97 -29.21 -9.17 13.32
C LYS A 97 -27.98 -10.04 12.99
N LEU A 98 -26.83 -9.43 12.73
CA LEU A 98 -25.58 -10.13 12.47
C LEU A 98 -25.07 -10.80 13.76
N LYS A 99 -25.08 -12.14 13.79
CA LYS A 99 -24.66 -12.92 14.97
C LYS A 99 -23.14 -13.19 15.05
N ASN A 100 -22.43 -12.97 13.95
CA ASN A 100 -20.99 -13.23 13.80
C ASN A 100 -20.30 -12.07 13.04
N ALA A 101 -20.70 -10.82 13.31
CA ALA A 101 -19.85 -9.72 12.86
C ALA A 101 -18.49 -9.91 13.54
N ASP A 102 -17.41 -10.12 12.78
CA ASP A 102 -16.05 -10.46 13.27
C ASP A 102 -15.35 -9.27 13.96
N GLY A 103 -16.14 -8.45 14.66
CA GLY A 103 -15.81 -7.23 15.38
C GLY A 103 -15.14 -7.46 16.70
N VAL A 104 -13.89 -7.00 16.82
CA VAL A 104 -13.21 -6.88 18.11
C VAL A 104 -13.66 -5.61 18.86
N VAL A 105 -14.26 -4.65 18.15
CA VAL A 105 -14.71 -3.34 18.67
C VAL A 105 -16.14 -3.06 18.19
N SER A 106 -17.05 -2.78 19.13
CA SER A 106 -18.39 -2.28 18.82
C SER A 106 -18.36 -0.74 18.82
N PHE A 107 -18.78 -0.13 17.71
CA PHE A 107 -18.88 1.33 17.56
C PHE A 107 -20.25 1.88 17.98
N GLY A 108 -20.87 1.25 18.99
CA GLY A 108 -22.13 1.73 19.59
C GLY A 108 -23.28 1.85 18.58
N SER A 109 -23.78 3.08 18.40
CA SER A 109 -24.94 3.43 17.57
C SER A 109 -24.84 3.03 16.10
N GLY A 110 -23.64 2.77 15.59
CA GLY A 110 -23.41 2.25 14.24
C GLY A 110 -23.49 3.29 13.13
N GLY A 111 -24.07 2.93 11.98
CA GLY A 111 -24.06 3.80 10.81
C GLY A 111 -24.77 3.22 9.60
N VAL A 112 -25.10 4.10 8.64
CA VAL A 112 -25.70 3.73 7.36
C VAL A 112 -25.09 4.55 6.24
N ARG A 113 -24.78 3.91 5.11
CA ARG A 113 -24.33 4.59 3.88
C ARG A 113 -25.34 4.27 2.78
N ILE A 114 -25.75 5.33 2.11
CA ILE A 114 -26.51 5.31 0.87
C ILE A 114 -25.62 5.95 -0.19
N GLY A 115 -25.69 5.42 -1.39
CA GLY A 115 -25.02 5.95 -2.56
C GLY A 115 -25.66 5.36 -3.82
N GLY A 116 -24.89 5.44 -4.90
CA GLY A 116 -25.29 4.91 -6.18
C GLY A 116 -24.68 5.69 -7.34
N ALA A 117 -24.78 5.10 -8.52
CA ALA A 117 -24.26 5.66 -9.75
C ALA A 117 -25.11 5.25 -10.95
N MET A 118 -24.96 5.97 -12.06
CA MET A 118 -25.49 5.51 -13.34
C MET A 118 -24.79 4.21 -13.74
N VAL A 119 -25.56 3.24 -14.22
CA VAL A 119 -25.05 2.00 -14.78
C VAL A 119 -24.40 2.32 -16.14
N ILE A 120 -23.13 1.96 -16.28
CA ILE A 120 -22.34 2.20 -17.49
C ILE A 120 -21.84 0.88 -18.09
N ASP A 121 -21.63 0.87 -19.40
CA ASP A 121 -20.96 -0.22 -20.10
C ASP A 121 -19.45 0.08 -20.15
N ALA A 122 -18.68 -0.69 -19.39
CA ALA A 122 -17.23 -0.48 -19.28
C ALA A 122 -16.49 -0.63 -20.62
N ASP A 123 -16.95 -1.48 -21.55
CA ASP A 123 -16.32 -1.62 -22.86
C ASP A 123 -16.55 -0.37 -23.71
N GLN A 124 -17.77 0.17 -23.67
CA GLN A 124 -18.11 1.41 -24.37
C GLN A 124 -17.34 2.61 -23.81
N GLU A 125 -17.24 2.72 -22.48
CA GLU A 125 -16.51 3.83 -21.85
C GLU A 125 -15.00 3.77 -22.08
N ILE A 126 -14.40 2.57 -22.08
CA ILE A 126 -12.98 2.41 -22.45
C ILE A 126 -12.76 2.79 -23.92
N GLN A 127 -13.66 2.37 -24.82
CA GLN A 127 -13.56 2.74 -26.23
C GLN A 127 -13.67 4.26 -26.42
N ARG A 128 -14.59 4.92 -25.71
CA ARG A 128 -14.72 6.39 -25.71
C ARG A 128 -13.45 7.07 -25.21
N ALA A 129 -12.83 6.56 -24.15
CA ALA A 129 -11.56 7.07 -23.63
C ALA A 129 -10.41 6.93 -24.65
N VAL A 130 -10.35 5.80 -25.36
CA VAL A 130 -9.37 5.54 -26.43
C VAL A 130 -9.52 6.52 -27.61
N GLU A 131 -10.76 6.77 -28.03
CA GLU A 131 -11.05 7.71 -29.12
C GLU A 131 -10.63 9.13 -28.74
N LEU A 132 -10.95 9.58 -27.52
CA LEU A 132 -10.52 10.87 -27.01
C LEU A 132 -9.00 10.97 -26.90
N ALA A 133 -8.35 9.95 -26.32
CA ALA A 133 -6.89 9.88 -26.17
C ALA A 133 -6.14 10.00 -27.50
N SER A 134 -6.70 9.42 -28.57
CA SER A 134 -6.14 9.48 -29.93
C SER A 134 -6.24 10.87 -30.57
N SER A 135 -7.12 11.73 -30.06
CA SER A 135 -7.42 13.06 -30.62
C SER A 135 -6.63 14.21 -29.98
N VAL A 136 -5.87 13.94 -28.92
CA VAL A 136 -5.14 14.93 -28.13
C VAL A 136 -3.64 14.70 -28.15
N ASP A 137 -2.85 15.74 -27.88
CA ASP A 137 -1.38 15.66 -27.92
C ASP A 137 -0.79 14.84 -26.76
N GLN A 138 -1.43 14.88 -25.59
CA GLN A 138 -0.99 14.24 -24.35
C GLN A 138 -2.20 13.81 -23.53
N VAL A 139 -2.04 12.76 -22.74
CA VAL A 139 -3.07 12.25 -21.85
C VAL A 139 -2.53 12.21 -20.43
N VAL A 140 -3.32 12.68 -19.47
CA VAL A 140 -3.10 12.46 -18.04
C VAL A 140 -4.22 11.56 -17.54
N LEU A 141 -3.88 10.34 -17.16
CA LEU A 141 -4.83 9.33 -16.71
C LEU A 141 -4.67 9.11 -15.20
N PHE A 142 -5.78 9.21 -14.46
CA PHE A 142 -5.79 9.00 -13.02
C PHE A 142 -6.33 7.60 -12.72
N VAL A 143 -5.56 6.83 -11.96
CA VAL A 143 -5.95 5.52 -11.44
C VAL A 143 -5.50 5.40 -9.99
N GLY A 144 -5.98 4.39 -9.29
CA GLY A 144 -5.53 4.15 -7.93
C GLY A 144 -6.52 3.35 -7.12
N LEU A 145 -6.35 3.50 -5.82
CA LEU A 145 -7.21 2.99 -4.78
C LEU A 145 -7.92 4.17 -4.11
N ASN A 146 -8.72 3.87 -3.10
CA ASN A 146 -9.36 4.85 -2.25
C ASN A 146 -9.59 4.26 -0.86
N SER A 147 -10.31 4.99 0.00
CA SER A 147 -10.64 4.57 1.36
C SER A 147 -11.53 3.33 1.45
N ASP A 148 -12.18 2.89 0.37
CA ASP A 148 -12.96 1.65 0.37
C ASP A 148 -12.03 0.42 0.12
N PHE A 149 -10.83 0.62 -0.44
CA PHE A 149 -9.83 -0.43 -0.67
C PHE A 149 -8.72 -0.46 0.39
N GLU A 150 -8.24 0.70 0.84
CA GLU A 150 -7.22 0.83 1.87
C GLU A 150 -7.83 1.45 3.12
N GLN A 151 -8.25 0.58 4.04
CA GLN A 151 -8.94 0.97 5.26
C GLN A 151 -8.39 0.22 6.47
N GLU A 152 -8.58 0.82 7.64
CA GLU A 152 -8.30 0.13 8.89
C GLU A 152 -9.13 -1.16 9.01
N ARG A 153 -8.52 -2.19 9.63
CA ARG A 153 -9.10 -3.51 9.91
C ARG A 153 -9.28 -4.44 8.70
N HIS A 154 -9.11 -3.95 7.48
CA HIS A 154 -9.17 -4.79 6.29
C HIS A 154 -7.86 -4.67 5.51
N ASP A 155 -7.13 -5.78 5.41
CA ASP A 155 -6.02 -5.90 4.47
C ASP A 155 -6.56 -6.11 3.06
N ARG A 156 -5.88 -5.58 2.05
CA ARG A 156 -6.25 -5.83 0.66
C ARG A 156 -6.07 -7.31 0.29
N PRO A 157 -7.00 -7.91 -0.46
CA PRO A 157 -6.87 -9.32 -0.89
C PRO A 157 -5.81 -9.51 -1.99
N HIS A 158 -5.48 -8.44 -2.72
CA HIS A 158 -4.51 -8.43 -3.81
C HIS A 158 -3.91 -7.03 -3.99
N MET A 159 -2.88 -6.93 -4.83
CA MET A 159 -2.26 -5.65 -5.22
C MET A 159 -2.91 -5.00 -6.45
N ASP A 160 -3.85 -5.67 -7.12
CA ASP A 160 -4.42 -5.18 -8.39
C ASP A 160 -5.19 -3.86 -8.23
N LEU A 161 -5.20 -3.07 -9.31
CA LEU A 161 -6.08 -1.91 -9.42
C LEU A 161 -7.55 -2.36 -9.57
N PRO A 162 -8.52 -1.56 -9.10
CA PRO A 162 -9.91 -1.98 -9.07
C PRO A 162 -10.56 -2.00 -10.46
N GLY A 163 -11.50 -2.93 -10.63
CA GLY A 163 -12.34 -3.04 -11.81
C GLY A 163 -11.54 -3.25 -13.10
N ARG A 164 -11.78 -2.38 -14.08
CA ARG A 164 -11.17 -2.42 -15.43
C ARG A 164 -10.01 -1.42 -15.59
N SER A 165 -9.43 -0.94 -14.49
CA SER A 165 -8.42 0.14 -14.53
C SER A 165 -7.19 -0.23 -15.35
N ASP A 166 -6.67 -1.46 -15.22
CA ASP A 166 -5.51 -1.92 -16.00
C ASP A 166 -5.82 -2.02 -17.51
N ASP A 167 -7.05 -2.42 -17.87
CA ASP A 167 -7.50 -2.46 -19.26
C ASP A 167 -7.60 -1.06 -19.85
N LEU A 168 -8.16 -0.11 -19.09
CA LEU A 168 -8.26 1.29 -19.48
C LEU A 168 -6.87 1.89 -19.73
N VAL A 169 -5.94 1.73 -18.79
CA VAL A 169 -4.56 2.25 -18.94
C VAL A 169 -3.89 1.64 -20.15
N SER A 170 -3.96 0.32 -20.30
CA SER A 170 -3.35 -0.39 -21.44
C SER A 170 -3.95 0.04 -22.78
N ALA A 171 -5.27 0.26 -22.85
CA ALA A 171 -5.94 0.70 -24.07
C ALA A 171 -5.57 2.14 -24.43
N VAL A 172 -5.60 3.06 -23.45
CA VAL A 172 -5.24 4.46 -23.63
C VAL A 172 -3.76 4.62 -24.00
N ALA A 173 -2.86 3.90 -23.34
CA ALA A 173 -1.43 3.95 -23.63
C ALA A 173 -1.09 3.48 -25.06
N ARG A 174 -1.80 2.47 -25.57
CA ARG A 174 -1.67 2.04 -26.97
C ARG A 174 -2.16 3.10 -27.96
N ALA A 175 -3.24 3.80 -27.60
CA ALA A 175 -3.83 4.84 -28.44
C ALA A 175 -2.97 6.11 -28.47
N ASN A 176 -2.38 6.47 -27.34
CA ASN A 176 -1.50 7.62 -27.20
C ASN A 176 -0.27 7.28 -26.33
N PRO A 177 0.93 7.11 -26.94
CA PRO A 177 2.14 6.79 -26.18
C PRO A 177 2.64 7.94 -25.29
N ARG A 178 2.09 9.16 -25.42
CA ARG A 178 2.35 10.30 -24.52
C ARG A 178 1.36 10.34 -23.35
N THR A 179 1.04 9.15 -22.82
CA THR A 179 0.18 9.00 -21.64
C THR A 179 1.04 9.07 -20.38
N VAL A 180 0.69 9.99 -19.49
CA VAL A 180 1.17 10.05 -18.09
C VAL A 180 0.09 9.43 -17.21
N VAL A 181 0.48 8.53 -16.30
CA VAL A 181 -0.44 7.94 -15.34
C VAL A 181 -0.14 8.44 -13.93
N VAL A 182 -1.14 9.03 -13.29
CA VAL A 182 -1.10 9.45 -11.88
C VAL A 182 -1.77 8.36 -11.04
N VAL A 183 -1.02 7.81 -10.09
CA VAL A 183 -1.46 6.72 -9.21
C VAL A 183 -1.69 7.24 -7.80
N GLN A 184 -2.93 7.13 -7.31
CA GLN A 184 -3.29 7.45 -5.93
C GLN A 184 -3.47 6.17 -5.13
N SER A 185 -2.48 5.80 -4.32
CA SER A 185 -2.57 4.66 -3.40
C SER A 185 -1.67 4.89 -2.19
N GLY A 186 -2.03 4.33 -1.04
CA GLY A 186 -1.21 4.35 0.18
C GLY A 186 -0.06 3.34 0.13
N THR A 187 -0.26 2.23 -0.59
CA THR A 187 0.71 1.15 -0.76
C THR A 187 0.86 0.72 -2.22
N PRO A 188 1.88 -0.09 -2.60
CA PRO A 188 2.10 -0.49 -3.98
C PRO A 188 0.88 -1.18 -4.62
N VAL A 189 0.65 -0.89 -5.89
CA VAL A 189 -0.33 -1.58 -6.74
C VAL A 189 0.37 -2.30 -7.89
N ASN A 190 -0.28 -3.32 -8.43
CA ASN A 190 0.18 -4.00 -9.63
C ASN A 190 0.12 -3.03 -10.82
N MET A 191 1.17 -2.98 -11.64
CA MET A 191 1.28 -2.04 -12.77
C MET A 191 1.88 -2.74 -14.01
N PRO A 192 1.19 -3.73 -14.59
CA PRO A 192 1.71 -4.49 -15.74
C PRO A 192 1.96 -3.61 -16.97
N TRP A 193 1.29 -2.46 -17.04
CA TRP A 193 1.39 -1.46 -18.12
C TRP A 193 2.46 -0.39 -17.89
N ALA A 194 3.21 -0.40 -16.77
CA ALA A 194 4.15 0.66 -16.40
C ALA A 194 5.20 0.98 -17.49
N SER A 195 5.61 -0.03 -18.27
CA SER A 195 6.57 0.13 -19.38
C SER A 195 5.96 0.66 -20.68
N SER A 196 4.62 0.76 -20.75
CA SER A 196 3.87 1.18 -21.94
C SER A 196 3.44 2.64 -21.89
N VAL A 197 3.66 3.33 -20.77
CA VAL A 197 3.29 4.74 -20.55
C VAL A 197 4.53 5.62 -20.53
N ALA A 198 4.38 6.91 -20.82
CA ALA A 198 5.48 7.86 -20.87
C ALA A 198 6.05 8.17 -19.48
N ALA A 199 5.18 8.26 -18.47
CA ALA A 199 5.55 8.51 -17.09
C ALA A 199 4.51 7.95 -16.12
N VAL A 200 4.98 7.64 -14.90
CA VAL A 200 4.15 7.26 -13.75
C VAL A 200 4.44 8.24 -12.62
N VAL A 201 3.39 8.81 -12.03
CA VAL A 201 3.46 9.72 -10.88
C VAL A 201 2.74 9.08 -9.71
N GLN A 202 3.48 8.69 -8.66
CA GLN A 202 2.88 8.22 -7.41
C GLN A 202 2.48 9.43 -6.55
N ALA A 203 1.17 9.66 -6.42
CA ALA A 203 0.61 10.84 -5.75
C ALA A 203 0.12 10.58 -4.32
N TRP A 204 0.03 9.32 -3.90
CA TRP A 204 -0.47 8.92 -2.58
C TRP A 204 -1.89 9.49 -2.29
N TYR A 205 -2.22 9.62 -1.00
CA TYR A 205 -3.39 10.36 -0.54
C TYR A 205 -2.95 11.72 0.02
N GLY A 206 -2.85 12.73 -0.85
CA GLY A 206 -2.27 14.05 -0.54
C GLY A 206 -3.12 15.01 0.29
N GLY A 207 -4.26 14.57 0.85
CA GLY A 207 -5.15 15.42 1.64
C GLY A 207 -5.81 16.54 0.84
N ASN A 208 -6.18 17.64 1.51
CA ASN A 208 -7.05 18.68 0.95
C ASN A 208 -6.50 19.33 -0.34
N GLU A 209 -5.18 19.50 -0.45
CA GLU A 209 -4.52 20.16 -1.59
C GLU A 209 -3.99 19.18 -2.63
N LEU A 210 -4.42 17.91 -2.60
CA LEU A 210 -3.86 16.88 -3.50
C LEU A 210 -3.95 17.26 -4.97
N GLY A 211 -5.06 17.89 -5.39
CA GLY A 211 -5.28 18.24 -6.80
C GLY A 211 -4.34 19.34 -7.27
N ALA A 212 -4.16 20.38 -6.44
CA ALA A 212 -3.22 21.46 -6.70
C ALA A 212 -1.78 20.93 -6.71
N ALA A 213 -1.40 20.11 -5.72
CA ALA A 213 -0.06 19.54 -5.65
C ALA A 213 0.28 18.66 -6.86
N ILE A 214 -0.66 17.86 -7.37
CA ILE A 214 -0.46 17.08 -8.60
C ILE A 214 -0.30 18.01 -9.81
N ALA A 215 -1.11 19.06 -9.92
CA ALA A 215 -0.99 20.03 -11.00
C ALA A 215 0.36 20.75 -10.97
N ASP A 216 0.79 21.22 -9.80
CA ASP A 216 2.08 21.90 -9.63
C ASP A 216 3.24 21.03 -10.11
N MET A 217 3.18 19.72 -9.82
CA MET A 217 4.16 18.76 -10.33
C MET A 217 4.05 18.60 -11.85
N LEU A 218 2.86 18.31 -12.39
CA LEU A 218 2.69 18.04 -13.83
C LEU A 218 3.05 19.22 -14.73
N PHE A 219 2.95 20.46 -14.23
CA PHE A 219 3.19 21.68 -14.98
C PHE A 219 4.51 22.41 -14.62
N ASP A 220 5.41 21.76 -13.87
CA ASP A 220 6.73 22.28 -13.50
C ASP A 220 6.69 23.55 -12.62
N ASP A 221 5.58 23.78 -11.91
CA ASP A 221 5.54 24.77 -10.82
C ASP A 221 6.23 24.23 -9.54
N ALA A 222 6.34 22.90 -9.43
CA ALA A 222 7.12 22.22 -8.40
C ALA A 222 7.90 21.03 -8.98
N ASN A 223 9.21 20.97 -8.71
CA ASN A 223 10.07 19.87 -9.13
C ASN A 223 9.90 18.64 -8.21
N PRO A 224 9.57 17.44 -8.74
CA PRO A 224 9.49 16.21 -7.96
C PRO A 224 10.77 15.92 -7.17
N SER A 225 10.64 15.77 -5.86
CA SER A 225 11.76 15.45 -4.97
C SER A 225 11.47 14.33 -3.98
N GLY A 226 10.27 13.74 -4.03
CA GLY A 226 9.88 12.64 -3.15
C GLY A 226 10.64 11.36 -3.48
N LYS A 227 11.04 10.61 -2.45
CA LYS A 227 11.59 9.26 -2.56
C LYS A 227 10.65 8.29 -1.81
N PRO A 228 10.17 7.20 -2.44
CA PRO A 228 9.20 6.31 -1.86
C PRO A 228 9.79 5.58 -0.65
N PRO A 229 9.05 5.51 0.47
CA PRO A 229 9.49 4.78 1.66
C PRO A 229 9.24 3.26 1.53
N LEU A 230 8.74 2.78 0.39
CA LEU A 230 8.35 1.40 0.13
C LEU A 230 9.04 0.86 -1.14
N SER A 231 9.28 -0.45 -1.19
CA SER A 231 9.60 -1.17 -2.42
C SER A 231 8.32 -1.41 -3.24
N PHE A 232 8.40 -1.28 -4.57
CA PHE A 232 7.30 -1.57 -5.49
C PHE A 232 7.58 -2.87 -6.25
N PRO A 233 7.15 -4.04 -5.73
CA PRO A 233 7.41 -5.32 -6.38
C PRO A 233 6.67 -5.42 -7.71
N LEU A 234 7.19 -6.24 -8.63
CA LEU A 234 6.52 -6.50 -9.92
C LEU A 234 5.21 -7.26 -9.74
N ARG A 235 5.12 -8.08 -8.71
CA ARG A 235 3.95 -8.89 -8.38
C ARG A 235 3.79 -9.03 -6.87
N VAL A 236 2.58 -9.35 -6.41
CA VAL A 236 2.32 -9.60 -4.98
C VAL A 236 3.14 -10.77 -4.44
N GLU A 237 3.42 -11.79 -5.27
CA GLU A 237 4.19 -12.97 -4.87
C GLU A 237 5.69 -12.72 -4.69
N ASP A 238 6.18 -11.56 -5.15
CA ASP A 238 7.56 -11.14 -4.93
C ASP A 238 7.75 -10.43 -3.58
N ASN A 239 6.67 -10.22 -2.80
CA ASN A 239 6.74 -9.67 -1.46
C ASN A 239 7.20 -10.73 -0.42
N PRO A 240 8.08 -10.37 0.55
CA PRO A 240 8.58 -11.29 1.57
C PRO A 240 7.50 -11.97 2.41
N ALA A 241 6.41 -11.26 2.68
CA ALA A 241 5.32 -11.73 3.52
C ALA A 241 4.26 -12.52 2.75
N TYR A 242 4.36 -12.69 1.43
CA TYR A 242 3.30 -13.26 0.60
C TYR A 242 2.66 -14.55 1.16
N LEU A 243 3.47 -15.47 1.67
CA LEU A 243 2.99 -16.74 2.23
C LEU A 243 2.50 -16.65 3.68
N ASN A 244 2.83 -15.58 4.40
CA ASN A 244 2.56 -15.41 5.83
C ASN A 244 1.73 -14.15 6.14
N TYR A 245 1.14 -13.52 5.13
CA TYR A 245 0.34 -12.29 5.28
C TYR A 245 -1.12 -12.57 5.63
N SER A 246 -1.37 -13.39 6.66
CA SER A 246 -2.70 -13.62 7.23
C SER A 246 -2.65 -14.11 8.68
N SER A 247 -3.75 -13.96 9.42
CA SER A 247 -3.91 -14.52 10.76
C SER A 247 -4.40 -15.96 10.69
N GLU A 248 -3.46 -16.90 10.65
CA GLU A 248 -3.78 -18.32 10.64
C GLU A 248 -3.85 -18.87 12.07
N ARG A 249 -5.06 -19.25 12.50
CA ARG A 249 -5.31 -19.76 13.87
C ARG A 249 -4.87 -18.78 14.97
N GLY A 250 -5.08 -17.48 14.74
CA GLY A 250 -4.80 -16.43 15.72
C GLY A 250 -3.33 -16.05 15.85
N ARG A 251 -2.50 -16.34 14.82
CA ARG A 251 -1.09 -15.95 14.77
C ARG A 251 -0.68 -15.60 13.34
N MET A 252 0.39 -14.82 13.25
CA MET A 252 1.07 -14.46 12.02
C MET A 252 2.57 -14.69 12.23
N LEU A 253 3.22 -15.43 11.33
CA LEU A 253 4.65 -15.72 11.45
C LEU A 253 5.42 -14.76 10.55
N TYR A 254 6.30 -13.96 11.15
CA TYR A 254 7.19 -13.04 10.43
C TYR A 254 8.39 -13.84 9.93
N GLY A 255 8.13 -14.74 8.97
CA GLY A 255 9.09 -15.73 8.47
C GLY A 255 10.25 -15.14 7.67
N GLU A 256 10.07 -13.91 7.19
CA GLU A 256 11.10 -13.10 6.55
C GLU A 256 12.12 -12.51 7.54
N ASP A 257 11.81 -12.51 8.84
CA ASP A 257 12.66 -11.97 9.91
C ASP A 257 13.10 -10.52 9.57
N ILE A 258 14.39 -10.19 9.66
CA ILE A 258 14.93 -8.87 9.31
C ILE A 258 14.87 -8.54 7.81
N TYR A 259 14.57 -9.51 6.94
CA TYR A 259 14.54 -9.31 5.49
C TYR A 259 13.18 -8.76 5.05
N VAL A 260 12.90 -7.52 5.45
CA VAL A 260 11.66 -6.78 5.11
C VAL A 260 11.94 -5.70 4.06
N GLY A 261 11.04 -5.54 3.10
CA GLY A 261 11.15 -4.54 2.02
C GLY A 261 12.42 -4.72 1.20
N TYR A 262 13.14 -3.62 0.93
CA TYR A 262 14.36 -3.66 0.10
C TYR A 262 15.43 -4.64 0.60
N ARG A 263 15.47 -4.96 1.90
CA ARG A 263 16.42 -5.96 2.44
C ARG A 263 16.15 -7.34 1.85
N PHE A 264 14.89 -7.71 1.68
CA PHE A 264 14.50 -8.94 0.98
C PHE A 264 14.87 -8.86 -0.49
N ASP A 265 14.46 -7.77 -1.16
CA ASP A 265 14.62 -7.61 -2.59
C ASP A 265 16.09 -7.69 -3.01
N GLU A 266 16.97 -6.98 -2.29
CA GLU A 266 18.42 -6.98 -2.53
C GLU A 266 19.07 -8.33 -2.20
N THR A 267 18.69 -8.94 -1.07
CA THR A 267 19.27 -10.21 -0.60
C THR A 267 18.91 -11.37 -1.54
N THR A 268 17.67 -11.38 -2.04
CA THR A 268 17.14 -12.41 -2.93
C THR A 268 17.30 -12.06 -4.41
N LYS A 269 17.78 -10.86 -4.71
CA LYS A 269 17.94 -10.30 -6.07
C LYS A 269 16.63 -10.29 -6.85
N LYS A 270 15.53 -9.99 -6.16
CA LYS A 270 14.19 -9.88 -6.76
C LYS A 270 14.08 -8.58 -7.55
N PRO A 271 13.58 -8.63 -8.80
CA PRO A 271 13.30 -7.42 -9.55
C PRO A 271 12.10 -6.68 -8.95
N VAL A 272 12.15 -5.36 -9.00
CA VAL A 272 11.09 -4.44 -8.57
C VAL A 272 10.85 -3.41 -9.67
N HIS A 273 9.67 -2.80 -9.72
CA HIS A 273 9.45 -1.65 -10.61
C HIS A 273 10.32 -0.48 -10.14
N TRP A 274 10.24 -0.17 -8.85
CA TRP A 274 10.99 0.90 -8.20
C TRP A 274 11.43 0.44 -6.81
N SER A 275 12.70 0.62 -6.49
CA SER A 275 13.27 0.26 -5.20
C SER A 275 12.91 1.30 -4.13
N PHE A 276 13.01 0.90 -2.86
CA PHE A 276 13.04 1.83 -1.74
C PHE A 276 13.99 3.00 -2.02
N GLY A 277 13.53 4.22 -1.77
CA GLY A 277 14.35 5.43 -1.94
C GLY A 277 14.54 5.90 -3.39
N TRP A 278 13.93 5.25 -4.39
CA TRP A 278 14.06 5.62 -5.80
C TRP A 278 13.08 6.72 -6.23
N GLY A 279 13.56 7.82 -6.82
CA GLY A 279 12.67 8.85 -7.36
C GLY A 279 13.38 9.76 -8.33
N LEU A 280 12.67 10.19 -9.37
CA LEU A 280 13.17 11.10 -10.40
C LEU A 280 12.98 12.57 -10.00
N SER A 281 13.55 13.45 -10.81
CA SER A 281 13.44 14.91 -10.73
C SER A 281 13.44 15.47 -12.16
N TYR A 282 12.94 16.69 -12.34
CA TYR A 282 13.06 17.44 -13.61
C TYR A 282 14.48 18.00 -13.83
N THR A 283 15.34 17.94 -12.81
CA THR A 283 16.78 18.21 -12.94
C THR A 283 17.61 16.96 -12.66
N SER A 284 18.92 17.07 -12.83
CA SER A 284 19.89 16.02 -12.52
C SER A 284 20.81 16.42 -11.39
N PHE A 285 21.27 15.44 -10.60
CA PHE A 285 22.22 15.66 -9.52
C PHE A 285 23.45 14.76 -9.68
N SER A 286 24.61 15.27 -9.30
CA SER A 286 25.84 14.50 -9.15
C SER A 286 26.34 14.56 -7.71
N LEU A 287 26.69 13.40 -7.16
CA LEU A 287 27.32 13.27 -5.85
C LEU A 287 28.81 12.99 -6.03
N SER A 288 29.66 13.65 -5.27
CA SER A 288 31.12 13.48 -5.36
C SER A 288 31.83 13.74 -4.04
N GLY A 289 33.11 13.36 -3.96
CA GLY A 289 33.95 13.70 -2.82
C GLY A 289 33.51 13.06 -1.50
N LEU A 290 32.98 11.83 -1.53
CA LEU A 290 32.61 11.09 -0.34
C LEU A 290 33.79 11.01 0.64
N LYS A 291 33.60 11.49 1.86
CA LYS A 291 34.53 11.33 2.97
C LYS A 291 33.79 10.67 4.13
N VAL A 292 34.41 9.63 4.68
CA VAL A 292 33.93 8.93 5.86
C VAL A 292 35.02 9.03 6.90
N SER A 293 34.71 9.61 8.06
CA SER A 293 35.63 9.68 9.20
C SER A 293 35.04 8.89 10.37
N ASP A 294 35.85 7.95 10.86
CA ASP A 294 35.56 7.06 11.97
C ASP A 294 36.74 7.15 12.95
N ASN A 295 36.57 7.90 14.03
CA ASN A 295 37.63 8.13 15.01
C ASN A 295 37.51 7.09 16.13
N ALA A 296 38.61 6.39 16.43
CA ALA A 296 38.63 5.40 17.50
C ALA A 296 38.20 6.01 18.85
N GLY A 297 37.11 5.47 19.43
CA GLY A 297 36.52 5.95 20.68
C GLY A 297 35.35 6.93 20.51
N ASP A 298 35.05 7.36 19.29
CA ASP A 298 33.82 8.08 18.96
C ASP A 298 32.68 7.09 18.70
N SER A 299 31.46 7.46 19.11
CA SER A 299 30.24 6.69 18.79
C SER A 299 29.59 7.14 17.49
N GLN A 300 30.15 8.16 16.82
CA GLN A 300 29.60 8.76 15.62
C GLN A 300 30.42 8.47 14.37
N LEU A 301 29.74 8.01 13.32
CA LEU A 301 30.26 7.97 11.96
C LEU A 301 29.91 9.29 11.25
N ARG A 302 30.92 10.04 10.81
CA ARG A 302 30.68 11.27 10.03
C ARG A 302 30.87 10.99 8.54
N VAL A 303 29.82 11.28 7.77
CA VAL A 303 29.77 11.11 6.31
C VAL A 303 29.56 12.48 5.67
N GLU A 304 30.46 12.87 4.77
CA GLU A 304 30.37 14.09 3.99
C GLU A 304 30.32 13.74 2.51
N VAL A 305 29.44 14.41 1.77
CA VAL A 305 29.36 14.31 0.31
C VAL A 305 29.04 15.68 -0.28
N ALA A 306 29.64 16.00 -1.42
CA ALA A 306 29.28 17.18 -2.19
C ALA A 306 28.14 16.82 -3.15
N VAL A 307 27.05 17.58 -3.10
CA VAL A 307 25.90 17.44 -4.02
C VAL A 307 25.89 18.64 -4.96
N ARG A 308 25.77 18.38 -6.25
CA ARG A 308 25.65 19.43 -7.27
C ARG A 308 24.41 19.18 -8.13
N ASN A 309 23.52 20.16 -8.20
CA ASN A 309 22.51 20.25 -9.26
C ASN A 309 23.22 20.54 -10.60
N THR A 310 23.03 19.66 -11.58
CA THR A 310 23.69 19.70 -12.88
C THR A 310 22.75 20.02 -14.04
N GLY A 311 21.46 20.20 -13.79
CA GLY A 311 20.50 20.66 -14.80
C GLY A 311 20.20 22.15 -14.70
N ASP A 312 19.15 22.56 -15.41
CA ASP A 312 18.81 23.96 -15.65
C ASP A 312 17.70 24.50 -14.74
N VAL A 313 17.07 23.63 -13.94
CA VAL A 313 15.98 23.99 -13.01
C VAL A 313 16.36 23.69 -11.57
N ASP A 314 15.81 24.47 -10.64
CA ASP A 314 15.94 24.23 -9.21
C ASP A 314 15.29 22.88 -8.83
N GLY A 315 15.83 22.24 -7.80
CA GLY A 315 15.32 20.95 -7.32
C GLY A 315 15.97 20.55 -6.00
N ALA A 316 15.40 19.54 -5.36
CA ALA A 316 15.90 18.97 -4.12
C ALA A 316 16.31 17.50 -4.30
N GLU A 317 17.35 17.07 -3.59
CA GLU A 317 17.86 15.70 -3.62
C GLU A 317 17.97 15.14 -2.19
N VAL A 318 17.70 13.85 -2.05
CA VAL A 318 17.82 13.10 -0.79
C VAL A 318 19.08 12.23 -0.84
N VAL A 319 20.11 12.63 -0.11
CA VAL A 319 21.32 11.82 0.07
C VAL A 319 21.02 10.67 1.03
N GLN A 320 21.07 9.43 0.53
CA GLN A 320 20.78 8.22 1.29
C GLN A 320 22.08 7.50 1.63
N VAL A 321 22.30 7.20 2.92
CA VAL A 321 23.50 6.51 3.41
C VAL A 321 23.11 5.12 3.91
N TYR A 322 23.69 4.09 3.30
CA TYR A 322 23.47 2.68 3.65
C TYR A 322 24.76 2.09 4.22
N VAL A 323 24.63 1.22 5.22
CA VAL A 323 25.74 0.55 5.87
C VAL A 323 25.54 -0.95 5.76
N SER A 324 26.55 -1.66 5.27
CA SER A 324 26.57 -3.12 5.20
C SER A 324 27.71 -3.65 6.06
N GLN A 325 27.46 -4.68 6.85
CA GLN A 325 28.54 -5.45 7.45
C GLN A 325 29.18 -6.31 6.35
N ARG A 326 30.49 -6.18 6.16
CA ARG A 326 31.24 -7.19 5.39
C ARG A 326 31.40 -8.42 6.28
N PHE A 327 31.12 -9.61 5.75
CA PHE A 327 31.27 -10.86 6.48
C PHE A 327 32.66 -10.91 7.11
N CYS A 328 32.70 -10.75 8.43
CA CYS A 328 33.90 -10.75 9.23
C CYS A 328 33.70 -11.82 10.27
N VAL A 329 34.25 -13.00 10.01
CA VAL A 329 34.37 -14.00 11.06
C VAL A 329 35.53 -13.53 11.93
N GLU A 330 35.25 -13.09 13.14
CA GLU A 330 36.33 -12.78 14.08
C GLU A 330 37.19 -14.04 14.25
N LYS A 331 38.52 -13.90 14.09
CA LYS A 331 39.44 -15.03 14.25
C LYS A 331 39.20 -15.77 15.56
N LYS A 332 38.94 -15.03 16.64
CA LYS A 332 38.60 -15.58 17.97
C LYS A 332 37.41 -16.56 17.97
N TYR A 333 36.44 -16.43 17.08
CA TYR A 333 35.31 -17.37 16.98
C TYR A 333 35.56 -18.43 15.90
N ALA A 334 36.32 -18.10 14.85
CA ALA A 334 36.65 -19.02 13.75
C ALA A 334 37.66 -20.11 14.14
N THR A 335 38.61 -19.78 15.03
CA THR A 335 39.77 -20.63 15.34
C THR A 335 39.84 -21.03 16.82
N SER A 336 38.80 -20.74 17.61
CA SER A 336 38.72 -21.21 18.99
C SER A 336 37.99 -22.53 19.15
N PHE A 337 38.45 -23.33 20.12
CA PHE A 337 37.76 -24.51 20.63
C PHE A 337 37.59 -24.40 22.15
N TRP A 338 36.65 -25.16 22.73
CA TRP A 338 36.50 -25.22 24.18
C TRP A 338 37.50 -26.20 24.79
N ASP A 339 38.36 -25.71 25.69
CA ASP A 339 39.30 -26.55 26.42
C ASP A 339 38.68 -26.98 27.76
N GLU A 340 38.29 -28.25 27.83
CA GLU A 340 37.65 -28.84 29.01
C GLU A 340 38.55 -28.87 30.26
N SER A 341 39.88 -28.88 30.10
CA SER A 341 40.78 -28.85 31.26
C SER A 341 40.89 -27.46 31.89
N ARG A 342 40.71 -26.42 31.06
CA ARG A 342 40.80 -25.01 31.47
C ARG A 342 39.45 -24.38 31.77
N HIS A 343 38.36 -24.99 31.30
CA HIS A 343 37.01 -24.40 31.31
C HIS A 343 36.98 -23.02 30.62
N GLN A 344 37.69 -22.87 29.49
CA GLN A 344 37.75 -21.64 28.71
C GLN A 344 37.79 -21.96 27.20
N TRP A 345 37.36 -21.01 26.38
CA TRP A 345 37.65 -21.02 24.95
C TRP A 345 39.14 -20.75 24.73
N THR A 346 39.76 -21.48 23.81
CA THR A 346 41.17 -21.39 23.45
C THR A 346 41.31 -21.12 21.97
N GLU A 347 41.89 -19.98 21.59
CA GLU A 347 42.36 -19.65 20.24
C GLU A 347 43.84 -20.01 20.18
N GLU A 348 44.23 -21.07 19.49
CA GLU A 348 45.63 -21.54 19.50
C GLU A 348 46.48 -20.84 18.42
N ALA A 349 47.74 -20.50 18.74
CA ALA A 349 48.66 -19.97 17.74
C ALA A 349 48.94 -21.00 16.65
N GLY A 350 48.79 -20.60 15.39
CA GLY A 350 48.96 -21.52 14.27
C GLY A 350 48.45 -20.97 12.95
N VAL A 351 48.65 -21.76 11.89
CA VAL A 351 48.07 -21.50 10.58
C VAL A 351 46.85 -22.40 10.43
N TYR A 352 45.71 -21.80 10.11
CA TYR A 352 44.43 -22.47 9.90
C TYR A 352 44.08 -22.40 8.42
N ASP A 353 43.65 -23.52 7.84
CA ASP A 353 43.12 -23.55 6.47
C ASP A 353 41.66 -23.06 6.45
N VAL A 354 41.34 -22.24 5.46
CA VAL A 354 39.99 -21.74 5.20
C VAL A 354 39.51 -22.36 3.90
N TRP A 355 38.36 -23.03 3.95
CA TRP A 355 37.75 -23.71 2.81
C TRP A 355 36.41 -23.06 2.49
N VAL A 356 36.16 -22.75 1.21
CA VAL A 356 34.92 -22.12 0.74
C VAL A 356 34.35 -22.91 -0.43
N GLY A 357 33.10 -23.35 -0.33
CA GLY A 357 32.42 -24.06 -1.41
C GLY A 357 30.91 -24.09 -1.23
N ALA A 358 30.20 -24.49 -2.29
CA ALA A 358 28.73 -24.52 -2.34
C ALA A 358 28.11 -25.70 -1.55
N SER A 359 28.93 -26.67 -1.13
CA SER A 359 28.56 -27.81 -0.28
C SER A 359 29.77 -28.27 0.53
N GLY A 360 29.56 -29.06 1.59
CA GLY A 360 30.64 -29.65 2.41
C GLY A 360 31.49 -30.71 1.70
N SER A 361 31.27 -30.91 0.40
CA SER A 361 32.02 -31.77 -0.51
C SER A 361 32.04 -31.12 -1.91
N GLY A 362 33.02 -31.49 -2.73
CA GLY A 362 33.21 -30.94 -4.09
C GLY A 362 34.42 -30.01 -4.21
N ASP A 363 34.43 -29.19 -5.26
CA ASP A 363 35.52 -28.25 -5.52
C ASP A 363 35.48 -27.09 -4.50
N LEU A 364 36.31 -27.20 -3.47
CA LEU A 364 36.48 -26.17 -2.44
C LEU A 364 37.63 -25.24 -2.82
N LEU A 365 37.38 -23.94 -2.73
CA LEU A 365 38.44 -22.93 -2.76
C LEU A 365 39.18 -22.97 -1.42
N GLN A 366 40.51 -22.91 -1.45
CA GLN A 366 41.36 -22.95 -0.26
C GLN A 366 42.12 -21.64 -0.08
N GLY A 367 42.18 -21.17 1.15
CA GLY A 367 43.09 -20.13 1.63
C GLY A 367 43.57 -20.48 3.04
N SER A 368 44.29 -19.58 3.70
CA SER A 368 44.72 -19.78 5.08
C SER A 368 44.74 -18.47 5.87
N CYS A 369 44.68 -18.58 7.18
CA CYS A 369 44.86 -17.47 8.11
C CYS A 369 45.78 -17.87 9.27
N THR A 370 46.43 -16.88 9.88
CA THR A 370 47.36 -17.09 11.00
C THR A 370 46.81 -16.47 12.29
N VAL A 371 46.93 -17.22 13.38
CA VAL A 371 46.81 -16.77 14.76
C VAL A 371 48.22 -16.65 15.33
N ASP A 372 48.64 -15.43 15.66
CA ASP A 372 50.04 -15.16 16.03
C ASP A 372 50.37 -15.57 17.47
N SER A 373 49.37 -15.63 18.36
CA SER A 373 49.56 -15.99 19.77
C SER A 373 48.34 -16.71 20.34
N THR A 374 48.57 -17.70 21.21
CA THR A 374 47.50 -18.43 21.87
C THR A 374 46.78 -17.53 22.87
N ARG A 375 45.45 -17.54 22.86
CA ARG A 375 44.58 -16.74 23.75
C ARG A 375 43.53 -17.62 24.41
N TRP A 376 43.10 -17.21 25.60
CA TRP A 376 42.03 -17.86 26.35
C TRP A 376 40.97 -16.84 26.74
N TRP A 377 39.70 -17.24 26.69
CA TRP A 377 38.59 -16.35 27.02
C TRP A 377 37.35 -17.12 27.54
N SER A 378 36.50 -16.40 28.26
CA SER A 378 35.23 -16.91 28.83
C SER A 378 34.18 -15.80 28.74
N GLY A 379 32.92 -16.15 28.49
CA GLY A 379 31.83 -15.17 28.33
C GLY A 379 31.46 -14.93 26.86
N LEU A 380 30.92 -13.74 26.56
CA LEU A 380 30.67 -13.23 25.21
C LEU A 380 31.87 -12.42 24.68
#